data_AF-A0A0L9T6W3-F1
#
_entry.id   AF-A0A0L9T6W3-F1
#
_cell.length_a   1.000
_cell.length_b   1.000
_cell.length_c   1.000
_cell.angle_alpha   90.00
_cell.angle_beta   90.00
_cell.angle_gamma   90.00
#
_symmetry.space_group_name_H-M   'P 1'
#
loop_
_entity.id
_entity.type
_entity.pdbx_description
1 polymer ?
#
loop_
_entity_poly.entity_id
_entity_poly.type
_entity_poly.pdbx_seq_one_letter_code
_entity_poly.pdbx_strand_id
1 'polypeptide(L)'
;MDSTSLTVPFVQEIAKEALTSVPERYVRPLHERPTLSTTTPLPQVPVIDLSKLFSQDLKEPELENLHCAAKEWGFFQLINHGVSSSLVEKVKRGALEFFNLPMEEKKMFAQREGEGVEGYGQAFVVSEEQKLEWADMFFMLTLPPQLRKPYLFPNIPLPFRFHSLSLFIIMLSSFISLEI
;
A
#
# COMPACT_ATOMS: atom_id res chain seq x y z
N MET A 1 -14.42 6.11 17.78
CA MET A 1 -14.52 7.33 16.95
C MET A 1 -15.16 6.87 15.66
N ASP A 2 -16.40 7.27 15.41
CA ASP A 2 -17.14 6.92 14.20
C ASP A 2 -16.53 7.71 13.03
N SER A 3 -15.53 7.13 12.36
CA SER A 3 -14.92 7.74 11.17
C SER A 3 -15.75 7.37 9.95
N THR A 4 -16.83 8.11 9.70
CA THR A 4 -17.58 8.01 8.43
C THR A 4 -16.76 8.68 7.33
N SER A 5 -16.28 7.89 6.37
CA SER A 5 -15.62 8.42 5.18
C SER A 5 -16.68 8.91 4.20
N LEU A 6 -16.53 10.13 3.68
CA LEU A 6 -17.38 10.63 2.61
C LEU A 6 -17.10 9.85 1.32
N THR A 7 -18.15 9.63 0.52
CA THR A 7 -18.01 8.99 -0.78
C THR A 7 -17.51 10.00 -1.79
N VAL A 8 -16.46 9.64 -2.53
CA VAL A 8 -15.89 10.46 -3.61
C VAL A 8 -15.81 9.64 -4.90
N PRO A 9 -15.86 10.27 -6.08
CA PRO A 9 -15.75 9.53 -7.33
C PRO A 9 -14.39 8.83 -7.45
N PHE A 10 -14.39 7.65 -8.07
CA PHE A 10 -13.16 6.91 -8.34
C PHE A 10 -12.28 7.66 -9.35
N VAL A 11 -11.01 7.85 -8.99
CA VAL A 11 -10.04 8.56 -9.83
C VAL A 11 -9.87 7.86 -11.18
N GLN A 12 -9.97 6.53 -11.22
CA GLN A 12 -9.91 5.78 -12.46
C GLN A 12 -11.06 6.09 -13.43
N GLU A 13 -12.26 6.45 -12.96
CA GLU A 13 -13.33 6.90 -13.86
C GLU A 13 -13.10 8.35 -14.30
N ILE A 14 -12.71 9.22 -13.35
CA ILE A 14 -12.36 10.62 -13.65
C ILE A 14 -11.26 10.68 -14.73
N ALA A 15 -10.25 9.81 -14.65
CA ALA A 15 -9.14 9.75 -15.59
C ALA A 15 -9.52 9.28 -17.00
N LYS A 16 -10.69 8.65 -17.19
CA LYS A 16 -11.20 8.28 -18.53
C LYS A 16 -11.90 9.45 -19.22
N GLU A 17 -12.31 10.47 -18.47
CA GLU A 17 -12.93 11.66 -19.02
C GLU A 17 -11.90 12.50 -19.77
N ALA A 18 -12.34 13.19 -20.82
CA ALA A 18 -11.51 14.13 -21.57
C ALA A 18 -11.32 15.44 -20.78
N LEU A 19 -10.57 15.37 -19.68
CA LEU A 19 -10.31 16.51 -18.80
C LEU A 19 -9.29 17.47 -19.42
N THR A 20 -9.60 18.76 -19.41
CA THR A 20 -8.67 19.83 -19.79
C THR A 20 -7.76 20.25 -18.63
N SER A 21 -8.17 19.97 -17.39
CA SER A 21 -7.41 20.27 -16.18
C SER A 21 -7.77 19.31 -15.04
N VAL A 22 -6.82 19.10 -14.12
CA VAL A 22 -7.06 18.35 -12.87
C VAL A 22 -8.08 19.11 -12.01
N PRO A 23 -9.13 18.45 -11.47
CA PRO A 23 -10.09 19.09 -10.58
C PRO A 23 -9.43 19.70 -9.33
N GLU A 24 -9.93 20.85 -8.89
CA GLU A 24 -9.32 21.66 -7.82
C GLU A 24 -9.09 20.88 -6.52
N ARG A 25 -9.96 19.91 -6.21
CA ARG A 25 -9.84 19.08 -5.00
C ARG A 25 -8.57 18.19 -4.98
N TYR A 26 -7.91 17.99 -6.12
CA TYR A 26 -6.65 17.24 -6.23
C TYR A 26 -5.42 18.14 -6.43
N VAL A 27 -5.62 19.44 -6.59
CA VAL A 27 -4.54 20.41 -6.78
C VAL A 27 -3.92 20.75 -5.42
N ARG A 28 -2.65 20.42 -5.23
CA ARG A 28 -1.90 20.75 -4.01
C ARG A 28 -1.65 22.27 -3.90
N PRO A 29 -1.78 22.87 -2.71
CA PRO A 29 -1.36 24.24 -2.46
C PRO A 29 0.09 24.48 -2.87
N LEU A 30 0.43 25.69 -3.34
CA LEU A 30 1.76 26.00 -3.86
C LEU A 30 2.90 25.67 -2.89
N HIS A 31 2.68 25.84 -1.59
CA HIS A 31 3.67 25.58 -0.55
C HIS A 31 3.88 24.08 -0.24
N GLU A 32 2.96 23.20 -0.67
CA GLU A 32 3.08 21.74 -0.54
C GLU A 32 3.70 21.10 -1.79
N ARG A 33 3.86 21.85 -2.89
CA ARG A 33 4.38 21.30 -4.14
C ARG A 33 5.88 21.03 -4.02
N PRO A 34 6.38 19.91 -4.58
CA PRO A 34 7.80 19.61 -4.56
C PRO A 34 8.61 20.75 -5.20
N THR A 35 9.64 21.22 -4.50
CA THR A 35 10.68 22.07 -5.10
C THR A 35 11.70 21.16 -5.76
N LEU A 36 11.72 21.14 -7.10
CA LEU A 36 12.71 20.39 -7.86
C LEU A 36 14.07 21.09 -7.75
N SER A 37 14.85 20.73 -6.72
CA SER A 37 16.24 21.18 -6.59
C SER A 37 17.12 20.31 -7.50
N THR A 38 17.68 20.90 -8.56
CA THR A 38 18.51 20.20 -9.56
C THR A 38 20.00 20.18 -9.21
N THR A 39 20.39 20.76 -8.07
CA THR A 39 21.80 21.11 -7.80
C THR A 39 22.54 20.15 -6.87
N THR A 40 21.86 19.17 -6.25
CA THR A 40 22.49 18.21 -5.33
C THR A 40 22.00 16.79 -5.59
N PRO A 41 22.90 15.78 -5.60
CA PRO A 41 22.48 14.37 -5.60
C PRO A 41 21.56 14.12 -4.41
N LEU A 42 20.42 13.48 -4.66
CA LEU A 42 19.50 13.10 -3.60
C LEU A 42 20.17 12.04 -2.71
N PRO A 43 20.01 12.13 -1.38
CA PRO A 43 20.41 11.06 -0.46
C PRO A 43 19.83 9.72 -0.92
N GLN A 44 20.64 8.66 -0.91
CA GLN A 44 20.18 7.31 -1.25
C GLN A 44 19.52 6.65 -0.03
N VAL A 45 18.34 6.07 -0.26
CA VAL A 45 17.61 5.32 0.76
C VAL A 45 18.46 4.15 1.27
N PRO A 46 18.60 3.95 2.59
CA PRO A 46 19.35 2.84 3.14
C PRO A 46 18.82 1.50 2.63
N VAL A 47 19.73 0.56 2.38
CA VAL A 47 19.42 -0.81 1.96
C VAL A 47 19.92 -1.77 3.02
N ILE A 48 19.00 -2.55 3.58
CA ILE A 48 19.28 -3.55 4.61
C ILE A 48 19.20 -4.94 3.97
N ASP A 49 20.22 -5.76 4.18
CA ASP A 49 20.29 -7.14 3.76
C ASP A 49 19.81 -8.06 4.88
N LEU A 50 18.57 -8.53 4.78
CA LEU A 50 17.96 -9.35 5.83
C LEU A 50 18.75 -10.63 6.09
N SER A 51 19.41 -11.20 5.06
CA SER A 51 20.16 -12.45 5.21
C SER A 51 21.36 -12.30 6.13
N LYS A 52 21.97 -11.09 6.21
CA LYS A 52 23.09 -10.81 7.08
C LYS A 52 22.69 -10.71 8.55
N LEU A 53 21.47 -10.31 8.86
CA LEU A 53 20.94 -10.31 10.23
C LEU A 53 20.84 -11.73 10.82
N PHE A 54 20.83 -12.76 9.97
CA PHE A 54 20.88 -14.16 10.35
C PHE A 54 22.28 -14.79 10.24
N SER A 55 23.30 -14.04 9.81
CA SER A 55 24.68 -14.49 9.70
C SER A 55 25.42 -14.29 11.02
N GLN A 56 26.28 -15.24 11.43
CA GLN A 56 27.06 -15.09 12.66
C GLN A 56 28.06 -13.93 12.58
N ASP A 57 28.70 -13.72 11.43
CA ASP A 57 29.78 -12.74 11.29
C ASP A 57 29.27 -11.34 10.90
N LEU A 58 28.10 -11.27 10.25
CA LEU A 58 27.58 -10.01 9.67
C LEU A 58 26.37 -9.45 10.41
N LYS A 59 25.86 -10.15 11.43
CA LYS A 59 24.67 -9.71 12.17
C LYS A 59 24.87 -8.37 12.86
N GLU A 60 25.93 -8.21 13.66
CA GLU A 60 26.13 -6.97 14.44
C GLU A 60 26.31 -5.72 13.54
N PRO A 61 27.15 -5.76 12.48
CA PRO A 61 27.23 -4.62 11.55
C PRO A 61 25.91 -4.30 10.85
N GLU A 62 25.15 -5.32 10.43
CA GLU A 62 23.88 -5.10 9.73
C GLU A 62 22.78 -4.61 10.68
N LEU A 63 22.80 -5.06 11.94
CA LEU A 63 21.89 -4.59 12.98
C LEU A 63 22.12 -3.12 13.30
N GLU A 64 23.37 -2.67 13.34
CA GLU A 64 23.71 -1.26 13.49
C GLU A 64 23.22 -0.45 12.28
N ASN A 65 23.40 -0.96 11.05
CA ASN A 65 22.86 -0.31 9.84
C ASN A 65 21.33 -0.17 9.92
N LEU A 66 20.64 -1.22 10.35
CA LEU A 66 19.19 -1.21 10.54
C LEU A 66 18.78 -0.18 11.62
N HIS A 67 19.47 -0.14 12.75
CA HIS A 67 19.22 0.84 13.82
C HIS A 67 19.38 2.27 13.31
N CYS A 68 20.48 2.57 12.63
CA CYS A 68 20.73 3.88 12.05
C CYS A 68 19.70 4.25 10.99
N ALA A 69 19.35 3.33 10.09
CA ALA A 69 18.32 3.57 9.09
C ALA A 69 16.96 3.85 9.73
N ALA A 70 16.54 3.06 10.72
CA ALA A 70 15.29 3.28 11.43
C ALA A 70 15.27 4.62 12.19
N LYS A 71 16.38 4.99 12.83
CA LYS A 71 16.49 6.21 13.66
C LYS A 71 16.62 7.49 12.84
N GLU A 72 17.46 7.47 11.80
CA GLU A 72 17.81 8.66 11.03
C GLU A 72 16.88 8.88 9.84
N TRP A 73 16.41 7.79 9.21
CA TRP A 73 15.53 7.86 8.05
C TRP A 73 14.07 7.55 8.37
N GLY A 74 13.80 6.63 9.29
CA GLY A 74 12.45 6.12 9.54
C GLY A 74 11.92 5.21 8.43
N PHE A 75 12.71 4.94 7.38
CA PHE A 75 12.40 4.01 6.30
C PHE A 75 13.68 3.48 5.63
N PHE A 76 13.59 2.29 5.06
CA PHE A 76 14.69 1.61 4.36
C PHE A 76 14.15 0.57 3.38
N GLN A 77 15.00 0.14 2.45
CA GLN A 77 14.71 -0.97 1.54
C GLN A 77 15.27 -2.26 2.14
N LEU A 78 14.52 -3.36 2.02
CA LEU A 78 14.98 -4.67 2.44
C LEU A 78 15.30 -5.53 1.22
N ILE A 79 16.50 -6.13 1.18
CA ILE A 79 16.91 -7.11 0.17
C ILE A 79 17.17 -8.46 0.83
N ASN A 80 17.24 -9.52 0.02
CA ASN A 80 17.41 -10.91 0.49
C ASN A 80 16.41 -11.29 1.59
N HIS A 81 15.18 -10.74 1.51
CA HIS A 81 14.12 -10.87 2.49
C HIS A 81 13.45 -12.26 2.53
N GLY A 82 13.97 -13.28 1.85
CA GLY A 82 13.41 -14.64 1.84
C GLY A 82 12.08 -14.83 1.08
N VAL A 83 11.31 -13.78 0.81
CA VAL A 83 10.12 -13.87 -0.08
C VAL A 83 10.52 -14.18 -1.52
N SER A 84 9.96 -15.25 -2.09
CA SER A 84 10.21 -15.65 -3.49
C SER A 84 9.81 -14.57 -4.49
N SER A 85 10.69 -14.24 -5.44
CA SER A 85 10.37 -13.30 -6.53
C SER A 85 9.17 -13.75 -7.35
N SER A 86 8.98 -15.07 -7.55
CA SER A 86 7.79 -15.61 -8.23
C SER A 86 6.50 -15.25 -7.51
N LEU A 87 6.52 -15.27 -6.17
CA LEU A 87 5.37 -14.89 -5.36
C LEU A 87 5.07 -13.39 -5.46
N VAL A 88 6.11 -12.55 -5.39
CA VAL A 88 5.98 -11.10 -5.56
C VAL A 88 5.36 -10.76 -6.92
N GLU A 89 5.83 -11.38 -8.01
CA GLU A 89 5.28 -11.15 -9.35
C GLU A 89 3.84 -11.63 -9.50
N LYS A 90 3.47 -12.74 -8.84
CA LYS A 90 2.06 -13.19 -8.81
C LYS A 90 1.16 -12.19 -8.07
N VAL A 91 1.64 -11.60 -6.97
CA VAL A 91 0.89 -10.57 -6.23
C VAL A 91 0.71 -9.31 -7.08
N LYS A 92 1.78 -8.82 -7.71
CA LYS A 92 1.72 -7.67 -8.63
C LYS A 92 0.72 -7.89 -9.76
N ARG A 93 0.79 -9.06 -10.41
CA ARG A 93 -0.14 -9.42 -11.49
C ARG A 93 -1.58 -9.48 -11.00
N GLY A 94 -1.85 -10.13 -9.86
CA GLY A 94 -3.20 -10.21 -9.32
C GLY A 94 -3.79 -8.85 -8.91
N ALA A 95 -2.97 -7.94 -8.39
CA ALA A 95 -3.38 -6.56 -8.14
C ALA A 95 -3.73 -5.84 -9.45
N LEU A 96 -2.87 -5.95 -10.48
CA LEU A 96 -3.13 -5.35 -11.79
C LEU A 96 -4.42 -5.90 -12.42
N GLU A 97 -4.63 -7.21 -12.38
CA GLU A 97 -5.85 -7.88 -12.85
C GLU A 97 -7.08 -7.33 -12.12
N PHE A 98 -7.02 -7.17 -10.79
CA PHE A 98 -8.10 -6.58 -10.00
C PHE A 98 -8.43 -5.15 -10.42
N PHE A 99 -7.43 -4.26 -10.55
CA PHE A 99 -7.68 -2.86 -10.94
C PHE A 99 -8.15 -2.72 -12.40
N ASN A 100 -7.87 -3.71 -13.25
CA ASN A 100 -8.35 -3.79 -14.63
C ASN A 100 -9.77 -4.37 -14.76
N LEU A 101 -10.38 -4.88 -13.68
CA LEU A 101 -11.77 -5.33 -13.71
C LEU A 101 -12.71 -4.19 -14.11
N PRO A 102 -13.87 -4.50 -14.73
CA PRO A 102 -14.94 -3.54 -14.94
C PRO A 102 -15.34 -2.84 -13.63
N MET A 103 -15.75 -1.58 -13.72
CA MET A 103 -16.08 -0.80 -12.53
C MET A 103 -17.26 -1.40 -11.75
N GLU A 104 -18.22 -2.02 -12.44
CA GLU A 104 -19.34 -2.72 -11.80
C GLU A 104 -18.88 -3.90 -10.92
N GLU A 105 -17.83 -4.62 -11.33
CA GLU A 105 -17.25 -5.68 -10.51
C GLU A 105 -16.46 -5.11 -9.33
N LYS A 106 -15.70 -4.02 -9.53
CA LYS A 106 -14.95 -3.37 -8.44
C LYS A 106 -15.85 -2.73 -7.39
N LYS A 107 -17.00 -2.19 -7.78
CA LYS A 107 -18.01 -1.64 -6.86
C LYS A 107 -18.54 -2.68 -5.87
N MET A 108 -18.49 -3.96 -6.20
CA MET A 108 -18.84 -5.04 -5.25
C MET A 108 -17.91 -5.08 -4.03
N PHE A 109 -16.72 -4.50 -4.17
CA PHE A 109 -15.72 -4.35 -3.12
C PHE A 109 -15.69 -2.96 -2.52
N ALA A 110 -16.59 -2.04 -2.92
CA ALA A 110 -16.53 -0.65 -2.47
C ALA A 110 -16.57 -0.55 -0.95
N GLN A 111 -15.83 0.43 -0.41
CA GLN A 111 -15.96 0.84 0.98
C GLN A 111 -17.42 1.15 1.28
N ARG A 112 -17.91 0.65 2.43
CA ARG A 112 -19.30 0.84 2.86
C ARG A 112 -19.37 1.90 3.94
N GLU A 113 -20.33 2.81 3.80
CA GLU A 113 -20.56 3.86 4.79
C GLU A 113 -20.80 3.25 6.18
N GLY A 114 -20.09 3.77 7.18
CA GLY A 114 -20.17 3.27 8.56
C GLY A 114 -19.45 1.95 8.84
N GLU A 115 -18.83 1.28 7.85
CA GLU A 115 -18.12 0.00 8.06
C GLU A 115 -16.58 0.13 8.13
N GLY A 116 -16.06 1.36 8.14
CA GLY A 116 -14.63 1.67 8.14
C GLY A 116 -14.06 1.93 6.75
N VAL A 117 -12.74 1.75 6.59
CA VAL A 117 -11.99 2.08 5.36
C VAL A 117 -11.61 0.86 4.51
N GLU A 118 -12.06 -0.34 4.90
CA GLU A 118 -11.81 -1.56 4.13
C GLU A 118 -12.68 -1.61 2.87
N GLY A 119 -12.07 -2.00 1.75
CA GLY A 119 -12.68 -2.06 0.43
C GLY A 119 -11.95 -1.21 -0.61
N TYR A 120 -12.55 -1.14 -1.80
CA TYR A 120 -12.17 -0.30 -2.92
C TYR A 120 -12.70 1.13 -2.72
N GLY A 121 -11.83 2.13 -2.78
CA GLY A 121 -12.21 3.53 -2.53
C GLY A 121 -10.99 4.42 -2.34
N GLN A 122 -11.17 5.51 -1.62
CA GLN A 122 -10.07 6.43 -1.26
C GLN A 122 -9.72 6.31 0.22
N ALA A 123 -8.51 6.72 0.56
CA ALA A 123 -8.04 6.69 1.93
C ALA A 123 -8.59 7.90 2.72
N PHE A 124 -9.41 7.64 3.74
CA PHE A 124 -9.77 8.60 4.79
C PHE A 124 -10.27 9.97 4.29
N VAL A 125 -11.41 10.00 3.59
CA VAL A 125 -12.05 11.27 3.20
C VAL A 125 -12.93 11.76 4.34
N VAL A 126 -12.50 12.80 5.05
CA VAL A 126 -13.16 13.29 6.27
C VAL A 126 -13.88 14.63 6.09
N SER A 127 -13.61 15.39 5.02
CA SER A 127 -14.33 16.63 4.72
C SER A 127 -14.41 16.95 3.22
N GLU A 128 -15.32 17.85 2.83
CA GLU A 128 -15.48 18.29 1.44
C GLU A 128 -14.34 19.22 0.98
N GLU A 129 -13.72 19.93 1.91
CA GLU A 129 -12.61 20.85 1.67
C GLU A 129 -11.25 20.14 1.60
N GLN A 130 -11.18 18.88 2.02
CA GLN A 130 -9.96 18.08 2.01
C GLN A 130 -9.42 17.93 0.59
N LYS A 131 -8.11 18.18 0.44
CA LYS A 131 -7.38 17.82 -0.78
C LYS A 131 -7.22 16.31 -0.87
N LEU A 132 -7.64 15.73 -1.99
CA LEU A 132 -7.63 14.30 -2.24
C LEU A 132 -6.35 13.86 -2.96
N GLU A 133 -6.03 12.58 -2.85
CA GLU A 133 -4.98 11.95 -3.62
C GLU A 133 -5.49 11.54 -5.00
N TRP A 134 -4.65 11.67 -6.03
CA TRP A 134 -4.97 11.16 -7.36
C TRP A 134 -4.72 9.65 -7.44
N ALA A 135 -5.45 8.90 -6.61
CA ALA A 135 -5.33 7.45 -6.50
C ALA A 135 -6.66 6.81 -6.08
N ASP A 136 -6.90 5.60 -6.59
CA ASP A 136 -7.85 4.67 -6.00
C ASP A 136 -7.07 3.59 -5.24
N MET A 137 -7.62 3.14 -4.11
CA MET A 137 -7.01 2.18 -3.22
C MET A 137 -7.94 0.98 -3.01
N PHE A 138 -7.36 -0.19 -2.78
CA PHE A 138 -8.05 -1.32 -2.18
C PHE A 138 -7.36 -1.65 -0.86
N PHE A 139 -8.06 -1.48 0.25
CA PHE A 139 -7.53 -1.74 1.58
C PHE A 139 -8.28 -2.88 2.26
N MET A 140 -7.58 -3.75 2.98
CA MET A 140 -8.22 -4.77 3.80
C MET A 140 -7.32 -5.22 4.94
N LEU A 141 -7.94 -5.60 6.06
CA LEU A 141 -7.26 -6.31 7.12
C LEU A 141 -7.07 -7.78 6.72
N THR A 142 -5.84 -8.24 6.83
CA THR A 142 -5.44 -9.59 6.41
C THR A 142 -5.18 -10.51 7.60
N LEU A 143 -4.78 -9.95 8.75
CA LEU A 143 -4.56 -10.65 10.00
C LEU A 143 -5.14 -9.86 11.18
N PRO A 144 -5.58 -10.57 12.25
CA PRO A 144 -5.80 -12.01 12.29
C PRO A 144 -7.04 -12.40 11.44
N PRO A 145 -7.20 -13.68 11.02
CA PRO A 145 -8.26 -14.08 10.08
C PRO A 145 -9.69 -13.74 10.52
N GLN A 146 -9.94 -13.65 11.83
CA GLN A 146 -11.23 -13.33 12.42
C GLN A 146 -11.68 -11.89 12.15
N LEU A 147 -10.75 -10.98 11.83
CA LEU A 147 -11.07 -9.59 11.47
C LEU A 147 -11.36 -9.41 9.97
N ARG A 148 -11.14 -10.44 9.14
CA ARG A 148 -11.38 -10.32 7.69
C ARG A 148 -12.86 -10.14 7.41
N LYS A 149 -13.20 -9.09 6.67
CA LYS A 149 -14.56 -8.87 6.19
C LYS A 149 -15.00 -10.01 5.25
N PRO A 150 -16.14 -10.67 5.50
CA PRO A 150 -16.57 -11.85 4.75
C PRO A 150 -16.96 -11.54 3.30
N TYR A 151 -17.22 -10.27 2.96
CA TYR A 151 -17.53 -9.85 1.60
C TYR A 151 -16.31 -9.41 0.77
N LEU A 152 -15.14 -9.19 1.39
CA LEU A 152 -13.94 -8.77 0.68
C LEU A 152 -13.09 -9.98 0.31
N PHE A 153 -12.50 -10.63 1.31
CA PHE A 153 -11.47 -11.66 1.08
C PHE A 153 -11.98 -12.80 0.20
N PRO A 154 -13.18 -13.38 0.38
CA PRO A 154 -13.63 -14.51 -0.42
C PRO A 154 -13.91 -14.20 -1.89
N ASN A 155 -14.20 -12.93 -2.21
CA ASN A 155 -14.59 -12.51 -3.56
C ASN A 155 -13.38 -12.09 -4.41
N ILE A 156 -12.19 -11.96 -3.82
CA ILE A 156 -10.96 -11.68 -4.58
C ILE A 156 -10.76 -12.78 -5.64
N PRO A 157 -10.55 -12.43 -6.92
CA PRO A 157 -10.41 -13.40 -8.01
C PRO A 157 -9.36 -14.48 -7.73
N LEU A 158 -9.63 -15.70 -8.22
CA LEU A 158 -8.62 -16.75 -8.25
C LEU A 158 -7.71 -16.55 -9.48
N PRO A 159 -6.39 -16.82 -9.38
CA PRO A 159 -5.68 -17.46 -8.26
C PRO A 159 -5.13 -16.47 -7.21
N PHE A 160 -5.42 -15.18 -7.32
CA PHE A 160 -4.80 -14.11 -6.51
C PHE A 160 -5.00 -14.32 -4.99
N ARG A 161 -6.22 -14.69 -4.56
CA ARG A 161 -6.61 -14.89 -3.15
C ARG A 161 -5.77 -15.92 -2.37
N PHE A 162 -5.75 -17.18 -2.82
CA PHE A 162 -5.24 -18.30 -2.01
C PHE A 162 -3.75 -18.53 -2.11
N HIS A 163 -3.17 -18.42 -3.31
CA HIS A 163 -1.78 -18.82 -3.53
C HIS A 163 -0.81 -17.66 -3.42
N SER A 164 -1.27 -16.44 -3.72
CA SER A 164 -0.36 -15.29 -3.84
C SER A 164 -0.47 -14.39 -2.61
N LEU A 165 -1.68 -13.88 -2.34
CA LEU A 165 -1.88 -12.93 -1.26
C LEU A 165 -1.68 -13.59 0.11
N SER A 166 -2.25 -14.78 0.33
CA SER A 166 -2.18 -15.47 1.63
C SER A 166 -0.75 -15.86 2.01
N LEU A 167 0.05 -16.40 1.08
CA LEU A 167 1.46 -16.71 1.32
C LEU A 167 2.29 -15.45 1.56
N PHE A 168 2.03 -14.39 0.79
CA PHE A 168 2.74 -13.12 0.94
C PHE A 168 2.48 -12.48 2.32
N ILE A 169 1.22 -12.50 2.78
CA ILE A 169 0.84 -12.01 4.12
C ILE A 169 1.55 -12.81 5.21
N ILE A 170 1.56 -14.15 5.12
CA ILE A 170 2.23 -15.01 6.12
C ILE A 170 3.71 -14.67 6.20
N MET A 171 4.38 -14.60 5.05
CA MET A 171 5.80 -14.25 4.97
C MET A 171 6.06 -12.86 5.58
N LEU A 172 5.27 -11.84 5.21
CA LEU A 172 5.40 -10.50 5.78
C LEU A 172 5.19 -10.45 7.30
N SER A 173 4.17 -11.15 7.81
CA SER A 173 3.89 -11.19 9.25
C SER A 173 5.00 -11.85 10.06
N SER A 174 5.68 -12.84 9.49
CA SER A 174 6.83 -13.47 10.15
C SER A 174 8.02 -12.52 10.31
N PHE A 175 8.14 -11.46 9.50
CA PHE A 175 9.18 -10.45 9.66
C PHE A 175 8.85 -9.43 10.75
N ILE A 176 7.60 -8.96 10.81
CA ILE A 176 7.19 -7.94 11.81
C ILE A 176 7.20 -8.52 13.22
N SER A 177 6.87 -9.80 13.39
CA SER A 177 6.89 -10.47 14.71
C SER A 177 8.28 -10.80 15.24
N LEU A 178 9.35 -10.62 14.46
CA LEU A 178 10.73 -10.81 14.92
C LEU A 178 11.32 -9.55 15.57
N GLU A 179 10.59 -8.43 15.57
CA GLU A 179 11.08 -7.12 16.06
C GLU A 179 10.21 -6.49 17.17
N ILE A 180 9.42 -7.28 17.90
CA ILE A 180 8.71 -6.82 19.12
C ILE A 180 8.92 -7.81 20.28
#